data_AF-A0A7S6UQ52-F1
#
_entry.id   AF-A0A7S6UQ52-F1
#
_cell.length_a   1.000
_cell.length_b   1.000
_cell.length_c   1.000
_cell.angle_alpha   90.00
_cell.angle_beta   90.00
_cell.angle_gamma   90.00
#
_symmetry.space_group_name_H-M   'P 1'
#
loop_
_entity.id
_entity.type
_entity.pdbx_description
1 polymer ?
#
loop_
_entity_poly.entity_id
_entity_poly.type
_entity_poly.pdbx_seq_one_letter_code
_entity_poly.pdbx_strand_id
1 'polypeptide(L)'
;MTLIRRSVFAPAHYTAAIVLAAAIIASGCNRNPERASVASTGDTPVAAVNQLVKDLRDNDLVAYAEHALPPKLHQEVAMAWSEGRTTWPLSGLPLSEQLPGFITTLAEPEAEKTLLAAFRRQFSGADRELRTAASTLGLFAAQYVQRSSSYSDVEREHYVQLIVALSNWGKNAPLADPSLAKVAVPQLVAAARLTGLGQPGALRQAGMQRSLTRLGPFLSRLKVVLDPYGLDIDATLDGAQARLIEQTGDTAKVRLDYTLAGEAVDAQILLERRDGRWYLSNLLRHAEAQAVAPSPAATPAGREALSKPLPH
;
A
#
# COMPACT_ATOMS: atom_id res chain seq x y z
N MET A 1 -50.63 -53.54 24.16
CA MET A 1 -49.95 -53.95 25.41
C MET A 1 -48.57 -53.28 25.45
N THR A 2 -48.00 -52.79 26.54
CA THR A 2 -48.53 -52.38 27.88
C THR A 2 -47.43 -51.54 28.57
N LEU A 3 -47.77 -50.36 29.13
CA LEU A 3 -47.06 -49.54 30.15
C LEU A 3 -45.50 -49.39 30.06
N ILE A 4 -44.95 -48.17 29.91
CA ILE A 4 -44.80 -47.13 30.96
C ILE A 4 -44.05 -47.60 32.23
N ARG A 5 -42.85 -47.01 32.46
CA ARG A 5 -42.51 -46.46 33.78
C ARG A 5 -41.51 -45.30 33.70
N ARG A 6 -41.84 -44.18 34.36
CA ARG A 6 -40.93 -43.10 34.74
C ARG A 6 -40.18 -43.51 36.03
N SER A 7 -39.08 -42.81 36.32
CA SER A 7 -38.77 -42.33 37.68
C SER A 7 -37.86 -41.10 37.62
N VAL A 8 -38.15 -40.10 38.45
CA VAL A 8 -37.36 -38.88 38.67
C VAL A 8 -37.23 -38.71 40.18
N PHE A 9 -36.03 -38.49 40.71
CA PHE A 9 -35.81 -37.96 42.06
C PHE A 9 -34.51 -37.16 42.17
N ALA A 10 -34.64 -35.86 42.45
CA ALA A 10 -33.75 -35.07 43.31
C ALA A 10 -34.35 -35.12 44.75
N PRO A 11 -33.87 -34.44 45.83
CA PRO A 11 -33.02 -33.23 45.88
C PRO A 11 -32.02 -33.17 47.08
N ALA A 12 -31.53 -31.96 47.39
CA ALA A 12 -31.24 -31.44 48.75
C ALA A 12 -30.04 -32.00 49.58
N HIS A 13 -29.40 -31.26 50.51
CA HIS A 13 -29.25 -29.80 50.76
C HIS A 13 -28.21 -29.54 51.89
N TYR A 14 -27.40 -28.47 51.79
CA TYR A 14 -26.54 -27.85 52.85
C TYR A 14 -25.47 -28.77 53.52
N THR A 15 -24.48 -28.33 54.33
CA THR A 15 -24.12 -27.04 54.97
C THR A 15 -22.60 -26.74 54.79
N ALA A 16 -21.97 -25.80 55.51
CA ALA A 16 -22.01 -24.34 55.28
C ALA A 16 -20.87 -23.59 56.05
N ALA A 17 -19.91 -23.00 55.33
CA ALA A 17 -18.90 -22.04 55.86
C ALA A 17 -18.47 -21.10 54.71
N ILE A 18 -18.62 -19.77 54.72
CA ILE A 18 -18.87 -18.73 55.74
C ILE A 18 -17.66 -18.35 56.62
N VAL A 19 -16.88 -17.41 56.07
CA VAL A 19 -16.44 -16.16 56.74
C VAL A 19 -16.72 -15.07 55.68
N LEU A 20 -17.76 -14.22 55.76
CA LEU A 20 -17.96 -13.06 56.64
C LEU A 20 -16.93 -11.93 56.35
N ALA A 21 -17.25 -10.67 56.03
CA ALA A 21 -18.49 -9.89 55.85
C ALA A 21 -18.20 -8.82 54.74
N ALA A 22 -19.14 -8.31 53.93
CA ALA A 22 -20.29 -7.43 54.24
C ALA A 22 -19.89 -6.10 54.93
N ALA A 23 -20.38 -4.91 54.56
CA ALA A 23 -21.24 -4.43 53.45
C ALA A 23 -20.81 -2.95 53.13
N ILE A 24 -21.54 -1.97 52.57
CA ILE A 24 -22.97 -1.66 52.27
C ILE A 24 -23.02 -0.87 50.93
N ILE A 25 -24.13 -0.94 50.20
CA ILE A 25 -24.44 -0.08 49.03
C ILE A 25 -25.31 1.10 49.47
N ALA A 26 -24.92 2.34 49.14
CA ALA A 26 -25.86 3.47 49.04
C ALA A 26 -25.32 4.62 48.16
N SER A 27 -26.13 5.00 47.15
CA SER A 27 -26.27 6.33 46.54
C SER A 27 -25.06 7.27 46.44
N GLY A 28 -24.42 7.30 45.27
CA GLY A 28 -23.48 8.34 44.85
C GLY A 28 -23.53 8.58 43.35
N CYS A 29 -24.56 9.26 42.85
CA CYS A 29 -24.66 9.61 41.44
C CYS A 29 -23.62 10.68 41.06
N ASN A 30 -22.54 10.28 40.40
CA ASN A 30 -21.81 11.20 39.54
C ASN A 30 -21.53 10.54 38.18
N ARG A 31 -21.76 11.28 37.09
CA ARG A 31 -21.30 10.87 35.76
C ARG A 31 -19.81 11.16 35.72
N ASN A 32 -18.98 10.15 35.45
CA ASN A 32 -17.58 10.36 35.09
C ASN A 32 -17.42 10.21 33.57
N PRO A 33 -17.53 11.31 32.77
CA PRO A 33 -17.54 11.26 31.31
C PRO A 33 -16.14 11.10 30.71
N GLU A 34 -15.23 10.39 31.39
CA GLU A 34 -13.89 10.13 30.88
C GLU A 34 -13.38 8.76 31.36
N ARG A 35 -14.00 7.70 30.81
CA ARG A 35 -13.20 6.54 30.41
C ARG A 35 -12.89 6.79 28.94
N ALA A 36 -11.73 7.38 28.66
CA ALA A 36 -11.28 7.58 27.28
C ALA A 36 -11.34 6.23 26.56
N SER A 37 -12.20 6.13 25.56
CA SER A 37 -12.16 5.01 24.64
C SER A 37 -10.78 5.01 24.00
N VAL A 38 -10.03 3.92 24.14
CA VAL A 38 -8.86 3.68 23.28
C VAL A 38 -9.39 3.77 21.86
N ALA A 39 -9.04 4.85 21.16
CA ALA A 39 -9.62 5.18 19.87
C ALA A 39 -9.35 4.00 18.92
N SER A 40 -10.42 3.48 18.31
CA SER A 40 -10.26 2.36 17.40
C SER A 40 -9.55 2.82 16.13
N THR A 41 -8.90 1.89 15.46
CA THR A 41 -8.04 2.15 14.31
C THR A 41 -8.79 2.90 13.20
N GLY A 42 -8.45 4.19 13.04
CA GLY A 42 -9.06 5.10 12.04
C GLY A 42 -10.11 6.07 12.58
N ASP A 43 -10.37 6.12 13.90
CA ASP A 43 -11.33 7.06 14.51
C ASP A 43 -10.87 8.53 14.50
N THR A 44 -9.57 8.78 14.31
CA THR A 44 -8.99 10.13 14.19
C THR A 44 -8.17 10.27 12.90
N PRO A 45 -7.96 11.49 12.37
CA PRO A 45 -7.18 11.69 11.14
C PRO A 45 -5.75 11.14 11.25
N VAL A 46 -5.11 11.35 12.40
CA VAL A 46 -3.76 10.86 12.69
C VAL A 46 -3.71 9.33 12.80
N ALA A 47 -4.73 8.71 13.41
CA ALA A 47 -4.82 7.25 13.50
C ALA A 47 -5.01 6.59 12.12
N ALA A 48 -5.74 7.23 11.20
CA ALA A 48 -5.91 6.73 9.83
C ALA A 48 -4.58 6.77 9.04
N VAL A 49 -3.82 7.87 9.11
CA VAL A 49 -2.48 7.94 8.48
C VAL A 49 -1.53 6.89 9.07
N ASN A 50 -1.45 6.81 10.41
CA ASN A 50 -0.57 5.86 11.09
C ASN A 50 -0.92 4.39 10.79
N GLN A 51 -2.20 4.06 10.59
CA GLN A 51 -2.57 2.69 10.21
C GLN A 51 -2.06 2.34 8.82
N LEU A 52 -2.22 3.21 7.82
CA LEU A 52 -1.72 2.93 6.46
C LEU A 52 -0.19 2.83 6.40
N VAL A 53 0.53 3.62 7.22
CA VAL A 53 1.97 3.45 7.43
C VAL A 53 2.28 2.08 8.01
N LYS A 54 1.53 1.65 9.04
CA LYS A 54 1.69 0.33 9.68
C LYS A 54 1.40 -0.84 8.72
N ASP A 55 0.34 -0.76 7.92
CA ASP A 55 -0.01 -1.80 6.95
C ASP A 55 1.12 -1.97 5.90
N LEU A 56 1.67 -0.85 5.40
CA LEU A 56 2.84 -0.86 4.52
C LEU A 56 4.10 -1.39 5.23
N ARG A 57 4.28 -1.10 6.53
CA ARG A 57 5.42 -1.56 7.33
C ARG A 57 5.41 -3.08 7.53
N ASP A 58 4.24 -3.62 7.89
CA ASP A 58 4.01 -5.06 8.04
C ASP A 58 3.99 -5.80 6.68
N ASN A 59 3.90 -5.06 5.57
CA ASN A 59 3.73 -5.54 4.20
C ASN A 59 2.33 -6.17 3.95
N ASP A 60 1.34 -5.84 4.78
CA ASP A 60 -0.04 -6.27 4.62
C ASP A 60 -0.79 -5.36 3.64
N LEU A 61 -0.60 -5.67 2.35
CA LEU A 61 -1.30 -5.00 1.26
C LEU A 61 -2.82 -5.24 1.26
N VAL A 62 -3.33 -6.23 2.00
CA VAL A 62 -4.78 -6.44 2.18
C VAL A 62 -5.32 -5.47 3.21
N ALA A 63 -4.71 -5.40 4.40
CA ALA A 63 -5.09 -4.44 5.44
C ALA A 63 -5.01 -3.00 4.91
N TYR A 64 -3.95 -2.66 4.15
CA TYR A 64 -3.82 -1.35 3.50
C TYR A 64 -5.03 -1.02 2.60
N ALA A 65 -5.48 -1.98 1.79
CA ALA A 65 -6.62 -1.80 0.88
C ALA A 65 -7.94 -1.63 1.65
N GLU A 66 -8.15 -2.45 2.69
CA GLU A 66 -9.36 -2.44 3.54
C GLU A 66 -9.44 -1.21 4.48
N HIS A 67 -8.29 -0.65 4.86
CA HIS A 67 -8.22 0.57 5.68
C HIS A 67 -8.29 1.86 4.85
N ALA A 68 -7.75 1.88 3.62
CA ALA A 68 -7.68 3.08 2.80
C ALA A 68 -9.03 3.51 2.18
N LEU A 69 -10.03 2.63 2.10
CA LEU A 69 -11.33 2.91 1.46
C LEU A 69 -12.54 2.55 2.34
N PRO A 70 -13.66 3.28 2.23
CA PRO A 70 -14.96 2.85 2.75
C PRO A 70 -15.37 1.47 2.19
N PRO A 71 -16.02 0.59 2.98
CA PRO A 71 -16.30 -0.79 2.58
C PRO A 71 -17.04 -0.94 1.23
N LYS A 72 -17.94 0.01 0.90
CA LYS A 72 -18.64 0.04 -0.39
C LYS A 72 -17.66 0.30 -1.55
N LEU A 73 -16.84 1.34 -1.45
CA LEU A 73 -15.87 1.69 -2.49
C LEU A 73 -14.79 0.61 -2.65
N HIS A 74 -14.39 -0.04 -1.55
CA HIS A 74 -13.52 -1.22 -1.60
C HIS A 74 -14.11 -2.38 -2.42
N GLN A 75 -15.42 -2.65 -2.29
CA GLN A 75 -16.13 -3.66 -3.10
C GLN A 75 -16.22 -3.24 -4.58
N GLU A 76 -16.52 -1.97 -4.86
CA GLU A 76 -16.59 -1.43 -6.23
C GLU A 76 -15.23 -1.51 -6.94
N VAL A 77 -14.13 -1.21 -6.24
CA VAL A 77 -12.75 -1.36 -6.74
C VAL A 77 -12.36 -2.83 -6.91
N ALA A 78 -12.73 -3.72 -5.97
CA ALA A 78 -12.47 -5.15 -6.08
C ALA A 78 -13.18 -5.80 -7.29
N MET A 79 -14.38 -5.32 -7.63
CA MET A 79 -15.10 -5.69 -8.85
C MET A 79 -14.43 -5.12 -10.10
N ALA A 80 -14.07 -3.83 -10.10
CA ALA A 80 -13.34 -3.20 -11.21
C ALA A 80 -11.99 -3.90 -11.48
N TRP A 81 -11.33 -4.44 -10.45
CA TRP A 81 -10.12 -5.26 -10.59
C TRP A 81 -10.39 -6.58 -11.32
N SER A 82 -11.43 -7.34 -10.95
CA SER A 82 -11.72 -8.64 -11.61
C SER A 82 -12.16 -8.45 -13.06
N GLU A 83 -12.81 -7.32 -13.37
CA GLU A 83 -13.12 -6.86 -14.73
C GLU A 83 -11.89 -6.35 -15.51
N GLY A 84 -10.73 -6.19 -14.85
CA GLY A 84 -9.47 -5.73 -15.44
C GLY A 84 -9.44 -4.23 -15.77
N ARG A 85 -10.23 -3.42 -15.06
CA ARG A 85 -10.34 -1.96 -15.25
C ARG A 85 -9.38 -1.17 -14.35
N THR A 86 -8.88 -1.80 -13.28
CA THR A 86 -7.93 -1.21 -12.32
C THR A 86 -7.02 -2.28 -11.71
N THR A 87 -5.89 -1.84 -11.17
CA THR A 87 -5.00 -2.60 -10.27
C THR A 87 -4.80 -1.88 -8.93
N TRP A 88 -5.72 -1.00 -8.52
CA TRP A 88 -5.65 -0.28 -7.23
C TRP A 88 -5.58 -1.26 -6.05
N PRO A 89 -4.71 -1.06 -5.04
CA PRO A 89 -3.88 0.13 -4.79
C PRO A 89 -2.57 0.17 -5.59
N LEU A 90 -2.17 -0.91 -6.27
CA LEU A 90 -0.90 -0.98 -7.02
C LEU A 90 -0.82 0.08 -8.12
N SER A 91 -1.95 0.44 -8.74
CA SER A 91 -2.03 1.51 -9.75
C SER A 91 -1.54 2.88 -9.24
N GLY A 92 -1.62 3.13 -7.93
CA GLY A 92 -1.13 4.36 -7.29
C GLY A 92 0.36 4.38 -6.98
N LEU A 93 1.09 3.29 -7.23
CA LEU A 93 2.54 3.22 -7.02
C LEU A 93 3.32 3.93 -8.14
N PRO A 94 4.51 4.50 -7.86
CA PRO A 94 5.45 4.87 -8.90
C PRO A 94 5.76 3.67 -9.81
N LEU A 95 5.74 3.89 -11.13
CA LEU A 95 5.95 2.85 -12.16
C LEU A 95 4.93 1.69 -12.12
N SER A 96 3.74 1.90 -11.58
CA SER A 96 2.66 0.90 -11.44
C SER A 96 2.37 0.11 -12.72
N GLU A 97 2.30 0.78 -13.87
CA GLU A 97 2.12 0.16 -15.20
C GLU A 97 3.18 -0.90 -15.55
N GLN A 98 4.39 -0.79 -14.99
CA GLN A 98 5.49 -1.72 -15.24
C GLN A 98 5.49 -2.92 -14.27
N LEU A 99 4.82 -2.82 -13.12
CA LEU A 99 4.84 -3.85 -12.08
C LEU A 99 4.37 -5.24 -12.57
N PRO A 100 3.29 -5.38 -13.36
CA PRO A 100 2.89 -6.69 -13.90
C PRO A 100 3.93 -7.29 -14.85
N GLY A 101 4.59 -6.45 -15.66
CA GLY A 101 5.67 -6.85 -16.55
C GLY A 101 6.91 -7.30 -15.76
N PHE A 102 7.31 -6.53 -14.75
CA PHE A 102 8.44 -6.82 -13.87
C PHE A 102 8.28 -8.17 -13.13
N ILE A 103 7.10 -8.43 -12.56
CA ILE A 103 6.79 -9.71 -11.91
C ILE A 103 6.81 -10.87 -12.93
N THR A 104 6.34 -10.63 -14.16
CA THR A 104 6.38 -11.62 -15.25
C THR A 104 7.83 -11.97 -15.61
N THR A 105 8.67 -10.97 -15.94
CA THR A 105 10.08 -11.17 -16.29
C THR A 105 10.91 -11.80 -15.16
N LEU A 106 10.66 -11.42 -13.89
CA LEU A 106 11.31 -12.07 -12.75
C LEU A 106 10.87 -13.52 -12.55
N ALA A 107 9.65 -13.89 -12.97
CA ALA A 107 9.13 -15.24 -12.81
C ALA A 107 9.60 -16.22 -13.88
N GLU A 108 10.04 -15.75 -15.06
CA GLU A 108 10.40 -16.58 -16.21
C GLU A 108 11.40 -17.71 -15.89
N PRO A 109 11.37 -18.84 -16.62
CA PRO A 109 12.45 -19.82 -16.61
C PRO A 109 13.80 -19.16 -16.91
N GLU A 110 14.88 -19.59 -16.24
CA GLU A 110 16.23 -19.00 -16.37
C GLU A 110 16.36 -17.49 -16.07
N ALA A 111 15.31 -16.79 -15.59
CA ALA A 111 15.29 -15.35 -15.36
C ALA A 111 16.54 -14.82 -14.63
N GLU A 112 16.96 -15.47 -13.54
CA GLU A 112 18.16 -15.11 -12.78
C GLU A 112 19.42 -15.03 -13.65
N LYS A 113 19.69 -16.07 -14.43
CA LYS A 113 20.83 -16.18 -15.34
C LYS A 113 20.76 -15.16 -16.47
N THR A 114 19.58 -14.97 -17.04
CA THR A 114 19.31 -13.99 -18.12
C THR A 114 19.51 -12.56 -17.62
N LEU A 115 18.93 -12.20 -16.48
CA LEU A 115 19.03 -10.87 -15.86
C LEU A 115 20.46 -10.58 -15.39
N LEU A 116 21.15 -11.54 -14.76
CA LEU A 116 22.56 -11.38 -14.39
C LEU A 116 23.50 -11.29 -15.60
N ALA A 117 23.16 -11.91 -16.75
CA ALA A 117 23.89 -11.73 -18.00
C ALA A 117 23.64 -10.35 -18.62
N ALA A 118 22.38 -9.89 -18.65
CA ALA A 118 22.01 -8.56 -19.13
C ALA A 118 22.67 -7.45 -18.28
N PHE A 119 22.59 -7.54 -16.96
CA PHE A 119 23.21 -6.61 -16.02
C PHE A 119 24.72 -6.47 -16.24
N ARG A 120 25.44 -7.60 -16.35
CA ARG A 120 26.89 -7.60 -16.63
C ARG A 120 27.26 -6.97 -17.97
N ARG A 121 26.37 -6.99 -18.95
CA ARG A 121 26.57 -6.40 -20.28
C ARG A 121 26.19 -4.91 -20.35
N GLN A 122 25.28 -4.44 -19.50
CA GLN A 122 24.62 -3.13 -19.67
C GLN A 122 24.82 -2.16 -18.50
N PHE A 123 25.09 -2.64 -17.29
CA PHE A 123 25.10 -1.82 -16.07
C PHE A 123 26.34 -2.00 -15.18
N SER A 124 27.05 -3.13 -15.27
CA SER A 124 28.25 -3.41 -14.47
C SER A 124 29.36 -2.38 -14.71
N GLY A 125 29.60 -1.49 -13.74
CA GLY A 125 30.55 -0.37 -13.85
C GLY A 125 30.06 0.84 -14.67
N ALA A 126 28.78 0.89 -15.05
CA ALA A 126 28.15 2.01 -15.76
C ALA A 126 27.68 3.12 -14.79
N ASP A 127 28.45 3.38 -13.73
CA ASP A 127 28.15 4.32 -12.66
C ASP A 127 27.78 5.72 -13.17
N ARG A 128 28.57 6.26 -14.12
CA ARG A 128 28.38 7.62 -14.62
C ARG A 128 27.07 7.75 -15.40
N GLU A 129 26.75 6.72 -16.17
CA GLU A 129 25.57 6.64 -17.02
C GLU A 129 24.31 6.52 -16.17
N LEU A 130 24.34 5.66 -15.13
CA LEU A 130 23.23 5.50 -14.19
C LEU A 130 22.99 6.76 -13.34
N ARG A 131 24.05 7.43 -12.87
CA ARG A 131 23.94 8.72 -12.14
C ARG A 131 23.37 9.83 -13.02
N THR A 132 23.77 9.85 -14.30
CA THR A 132 23.19 10.76 -15.30
C THR A 132 21.71 10.46 -15.50
N ALA A 133 21.35 9.18 -15.72
CA ALA A 133 19.98 8.75 -15.92
C ALA A 133 19.07 9.11 -14.73
N ALA A 134 19.51 8.84 -13.49
CA ALA A 134 18.79 9.23 -12.27
C ALA A 134 18.57 10.75 -12.19
N SER A 135 19.60 11.54 -12.49
CA SER A 135 19.50 13.02 -12.51
C SER A 135 18.51 13.52 -13.57
N THR A 136 18.54 12.95 -14.77
CA THR A 136 17.68 13.33 -15.89
C THR A 136 16.22 12.89 -15.67
N LEU A 137 16.00 11.66 -15.20
CA LEU A 137 14.67 11.15 -14.87
C LEU A 137 14.03 11.97 -13.74
N GLY A 138 14.80 12.32 -12.70
CA GLY A 138 14.37 13.19 -11.62
C GLY A 138 13.88 14.56 -12.10
N LEU A 139 14.67 15.22 -12.95
CA LEU A 139 14.31 16.51 -13.53
C LEU A 139 13.03 16.44 -14.37
N PHE A 140 12.87 15.41 -15.20
CA PHE A 140 11.66 15.24 -16.00
C PHE A 140 10.43 14.88 -15.15
N ALA A 141 10.57 14.01 -14.15
CA ALA A 141 9.49 13.65 -13.24
C ALA A 141 9.00 14.85 -12.42
N ALA A 142 9.93 15.66 -11.89
CA ALA A 142 9.60 16.88 -11.16
C ALA A 142 8.88 17.89 -12.07
N GLN A 143 9.36 18.09 -13.30
CA GLN A 143 8.68 18.95 -14.28
C GLN A 143 7.29 18.43 -14.69
N TYR A 144 7.09 17.11 -14.75
CA TYR A 144 5.80 16.51 -15.05
C TYR A 144 4.79 16.76 -13.91
N VAL A 145 5.18 16.43 -12.67
CA VAL A 145 4.36 16.68 -11.47
C VAL A 145 4.04 18.17 -11.29
N GLN A 146 5.03 19.04 -11.53
CA GLN A 146 4.83 20.49 -11.43
C GLN A 146 3.84 21.05 -12.48
N ARG A 147 3.75 20.43 -13.66
CA ARG A 147 2.87 20.85 -14.76
C ARG A 147 1.52 20.15 -14.79
N SER A 148 1.35 19.01 -14.10
CA SER A 148 0.08 18.27 -14.14
C SER A 148 -1.00 18.95 -13.29
N SER A 149 -2.19 19.09 -13.88
CA SER A 149 -3.42 19.51 -13.21
C SER A 149 -4.13 18.37 -12.46
N SER A 150 -3.65 17.12 -12.56
CA SER A 150 -4.20 15.97 -11.81
C SER A 150 -3.93 16.03 -10.30
N TYR A 151 -2.99 16.88 -9.87
CA TYR A 151 -2.55 17.01 -8.48
C TYR A 151 -3.01 18.35 -7.91
N SER A 152 -3.52 18.33 -6.68
CA SER A 152 -3.60 19.50 -5.81
C SER A 152 -2.21 19.99 -5.43
N ASP A 153 -2.12 21.22 -4.93
CA ASP A 153 -0.83 21.86 -4.61
C ASP A 153 -0.07 21.10 -3.51
N VAL A 154 -0.79 20.56 -2.53
CA VAL A 154 -0.27 19.70 -1.46
C VAL A 154 0.28 18.38 -1.99
N GLU A 155 -0.44 17.70 -2.89
CA GLU A 155 0.03 16.47 -3.54
C GLU A 155 1.27 16.73 -4.41
N ARG A 156 1.30 17.88 -5.10
CA ARG A 156 2.42 18.30 -5.94
C ARG A 156 3.68 18.56 -5.12
N GLU A 157 3.58 19.28 -4.00
CA GLU A 157 4.69 19.56 -3.09
C GLU A 157 5.29 18.27 -2.51
N HIS A 158 4.44 17.36 -2.02
CA HIS A 158 4.86 16.05 -1.49
C HIS A 158 5.54 15.18 -2.56
N TYR A 159 4.97 15.08 -3.75
CA TYR A 159 5.53 14.28 -4.83
C TYR A 159 6.83 14.85 -5.40
N VAL A 160 7.02 16.18 -5.42
CA VAL A 160 8.31 16.79 -5.78
C VAL A 160 9.40 16.45 -4.74
N GLN A 161 9.10 16.48 -3.43
CA GLN A 161 10.05 16.05 -2.40
C GLN A 161 10.45 14.57 -2.57
N LEU A 162 9.49 13.67 -2.78
CA LEU A 162 9.73 12.26 -3.07
C LEU A 162 10.61 12.05 -4.32
N ILE A 163 10.35 12.79 -5.40
CA ILE A 163 11.15 12.72 -6.63
C ILE A 163 12.59 13.18 -6.37
N VAL A 164 12.81 14.28 -5.65
CA VAL A 164 14.16 14.76 -5.30
C VAL A 164 14.91 13.71 -4.47
N ALA A 165 14.27 13.15 -3.45
CA ALA A 165 14.87 12.12 -2.60
C ALA A 165 15.28 10.86 -3.39
N LEU A 166 14.37 10.31 -4.20
CA LEU A 166 14.66 9.14 -5.04
C LEU A 166 15.70 9.42 -6.14
N SER A 167 15.80 10.67 -6.62
CA SER A 167 16.81 11.08 -7.58
C SER A 167 18.20 11.22 -6.95
N ASN A 168 18.29 11.79 -5.74
CA ASN A 168 19.53 11.86 -4.97
C ASN A 168 19.98 10.46 -4.53
N TRP A 169 19.05 9.59 -4.14
CA TRP A 169 19.31 8.17 -3.95
C TRP A 169 19.91 7.53 -5.21
N GLY A 170 19.25 7.61 -6.36
CA GLY A 170 19.72 6.99 -7.62
C GLY A 170 21.06 7.55 -8.14
N LYS A 171 21.46 8.75 -7.70
CA LYS A 171 22.80 9.33 -7.96
C LYS A 171 23.90 8.79 -7.04
N ASN A 172 23.56 8.26 -5.87
CA ASN A 172 24.51 7.84 -4.84
C ASN A 172 24.55 6.31 -4.68
N ALA A 173 23.45 5.63 -5.00
CA ALA A 173 23.28 4.20 -4.85
C ALA A 173 24.25 3.39 -5.75
N PRO A 174 24.77 2.24 -5.25
CA PRO A 174 25.66 1.34 -5.99
C PRO A 174 24.93 0.49 -7.07
N LEU A 175 24.09 1.13 -7.89
CA LEU A 175 23.25 0.48 -8.90
C LEU A 175 24.05 -0.28 -9.97
N ALA A 176 25.32 0.07 -10.17
CA ALA A 176 26.25 -0.57 -11.09
C ALA A 176 26.99 -1.78 -10.50
N ASP A 177 26.83 -2.09 -9.20
CA ASP A 177 27.66 -3.08 -8.49
C ASP A 177 27.27 -4.54 -8.84
N PRO A 178 28.17 -5.31 -9.48
CA PRO A 178 27.91 -6.70 -9.86
C PRO A 178 28.00 -7.69 -8.69
N SER A 179 28.40 -7.27 -7.49
CA SER A 179 28.32 -8.06 -6.25
C SER A 179 26.92 -7.99 -5.66
N LEU A 180 26.37 -6.78 -5.49
CA LEU A 180 25.00 -6.57 -5.03
C LEU A 180 23.99 -7.18 -6.00
N ALA A 181 24.17 -7.00 -7.31
CA ALA A 181 23.28 -7.59 -8.31
C ALA A 181 23.19 -9.12 -8.22
N LYS A 182 24.30 -9.82 -7.92
CA LYS A 182 24.33 -11.29 -7.69
C LYS A 182 23.55 -11.73 -6.45
N VAL A 183 23.34 -10.84 -5.48
CA VAL A 183 22.57 -11.12 -4.25
C VAL A 183 21.11 -10.70 -4.42
N ALA A 184 20.86 -9.60 -5.13
CA ALA A 184 19.54 -9.02 -5.37
C ALA A 184 18.70 -9.85 -6.36
N VAL A 185 19.26 -10.16 -7.54
CA VAL A 185 18.49 -10.78 -8.65
C VAL A 185 17.92 -12.16 -8.29
N PRO A 186 18.68 -13.12 -7.70
CA PRO A 186 18.13 -14.43 -7.33
C PRO A 186 16.99 -14.31 -6.30
N GLN A 187 17.12 -13.38 -5.35
CA GLN A 187 16.09 -13.12 -4.34
C GLN A 187 14.79 -12.58 -4.93
N LEU A 188 14.87 -11.61 -5.84
CA LEU A 188 13.70 -11.04 -6.52
C LEU A 188 13.05 -12.06 -7.46
N VAL A 189 13.84 -12.86 -8.19
CA VAL A 189 13.35 -13.97 -9.03
C VAL A 189 12.62 -15.03 -8.20
N ALA A 190 13.20 -15.47 -7.08
CA ALA A 190 12.57 -16.42 -6.17
C ALA A 190 11.25 -15.88 -5.61
N ALA A 191 11.24 -14.64 -5.11
CA ALA A 191 10.03 -14.02 -4.56
C ALA A 191 8.94 -13.81 -5.62
N ALA A 192 9.30 -13.37 -6.83
CA ALA A 192 8.35 -13.19 -7.93
C ALA A 192 7.68 -14.52 -8.33
N ARG A 193 8.46 -15.61 -8.42
CA ARG A 193 7.92 -16.96 -8.67
C ARG A 193 6.97 -17.41 -7.55
N LEU A 194 7.31 -17.15 -6.29
CA LEU A 194 6.47 -17.49 -5.13
C LEU A 194 5.11 -16.75 -5.11
N THR A 195 4.98 -15.59 -5.76
CA THR A 195 3.67 -14.94 -5.93
C THR A 195 2.69 -15.79 -6.75
N GLY A 196 3.19 -16.59 -7.70
CA GLY A 196 2.36 -17.23 -8.72
C GLY A 196 1.55 -16.25 -9.57
N LEU A 197 2.02 -15.00 -9.74
CA LEU A 197 1.39 -13.92 -10.52
C LEU A 197 2.15 -13.55 -11.80
N GLY A 198 3.31 -14.16 -12.06
CA GLY A 198 4.13 -13.91 -13.25
C GLY A 198 3.61 -14.58 -14.53
N GLN A 199 2.30 -14.48 -14.79
CA GLN A 199 1.66 -14.90 -16.03
C GLN A 199 0.74 -13.78 -16.54
N PRO A 200 0.62 -13.55 -17.86
CA PRO A 200 -0.20 -12.47 -18.41
C PRO A 200 -1.65 -12.49 -17.88
N GLY A 201 -2.04 -11.40 -17.21
CA GLY A 201 -3.38 -11.25 -16.62
C GLY A 201 -3.63 -12.03 -15.32
N ALA A 202 -2.62 -12.67 -14.70
CA ALA A 202 -2.80 -13.43 -13.47
C ALA A 202 -3.33 -12.58 -12.29
N LEU A 203 -2.96 -11.30 -12.21
CA LEU A 203 -3.53 -10.34 -11.24
C LEU A 203 -5.06 -10.28 -11.35
N ARG A 204 -5.59 -10.09 -12.57
CA ARG A 204 -7.05 -10.07 -12.83
C ARG A 204 -7.69 -11.41 -12.46
N GLN A 205 -7.09 -12.52 -12.88
CA GLN A 205 -7.60 -13.88 -12.64
C GLN A 205 -7.62 -14.26 -11.15
N ALA A 206 -6.64 -13.80 -10.36
CA ALA A 206 -6.59 -14.03 -8.92
C ALA A 206 -7.59 -13.16 -8.14
N GLY A 207 -7.98 -12.00 -8.69
CA GLY A 207 -8.73 -10.96 -8.00
C GLY A 207 -7.85 -10.15 -7.04
N MET A 208 -8.38 -9.01 -6.56
CA MET A 208 -7.64 -8.04 -5.74
C MET A 208 -7.06 -8.68 -4.48
N GLN A 209 -7.91 -9.19 -3.57
CA GLN A 209 -7.50 -9.75 -2.28
C GLN A 209 -6.34 -10.74 -2.40
N ARG A 210 -6.51 -11.79 -3.22
CA ARG A 210 -5.51 -12.85 -3.39
C ARG A 210 -4.24 -12.35 -4.10
N SER A 211 -4.34 -11.35 -4.98
CA SER A 211 -3.16 -10.70 -5.55
C SER A 211 -2.36 -9.98 -4.48
N LEU A 212 -3.01 -9.15 -3.65
CA LEU A 212 -2.38 -8.38 -2.58
C LEU A 212 -1.77 -9.31 -1.51
N THR A 213 -2.47 -10.36 -1.08
CA THR A 213 -1.91 -11.39 -0.18
C THR A 213 -0.63 -12.04 -0.74
N ARG A 214 -0.58 -12.30 -2.05
CA ARG A 214 0.59 -12.90 -2.73
C ARG A 214 1.73 -11.90 -2.94
N LEU A 215 1.44 -10.60 -2.96
CA LEU A 215 2.42 -9.54 -3.16
C LEU A 215 3.05 -9.03 -1.86
N GLY A 216 2.40 -9.18 -0.69
CA GLY A 216 2.99 -8.80 0.60
C GLY A 216 4.39 -9.40 0.86
N PRO A 217 4.57 -10.74 0.72
CA PRO A 217 5.90 -11.37 0.84
C PRO A 217 6.91 -10.92 -0.23
N PHE A 218 6.44 -10.51 -1.42
CA PHE A 218 7.29 -9.96 -2.47
C PHE A 218 7.74 -8.53 -2.14
N LEU A 219 6.84 -7.68 -1.61
CA LEU A 219 7.16 -6.34 -1.09
C LEU A 219 8.20 -6.44 0.03
N SER A 220 7.99 -7.33 1.01
CA SER A 220 8.97 -7.60 2.07
C SER A 220 10.34 -7.95 1.52
N ARG A 221 10.42 -8.84 0.51
CA ARG A 221 11.71 -9.17 -0.13
C ARG A 221 12.29 -8.00 -0.92
N LEU A 222 11.48 -7.18 -1.57
CA LEU A 222 11.91 -6.01 -2.31
C LEU A 222 12.59 -4.98 -1.39
N LYS A 223 11.99 -4.67 -0.23
CA LYS A 223 12.60 -3.78 0.77
C LYS A 223 13.97 -4.28 1.24
N VAL A 224 14.06 -5.56 1.62
CA VAL A 224 15.32 -6.21 2.04
C VAL A 224 16.39 -6.20 0.95
N VAL A 225 16.00 -6.19 -0.33
CA VAL A 225 16.92 -6.08 -1.47
C VAL A 225 17.34 -4.62 -1.75
N LEU A 226 16.56 -3.63 -1.31
CA LEU A 226 16.86 -2.19 -1.51
C LEU A 226 17.76 -1.59 -0.41
N ASP A 227 17.74 -2.13 0.81
CA ASP A 227 18.59 -1.67 1.92
C ASP A 227 20.10 -1.63 1.56
N PRO A 228 20.73 -2.68 0.98
CA PRO A 228 22.13 -2.62 0.53
C PRO A 228 22.44 -1.57 -0.56
N TYR A 229 21.43 -0.98 -1.19
CA TYR A 229 21.58 0.14 -2.13
C TYR A 229 21.37 1.51 -1.46
N GLY A 230 21.22 1.57 -0.13
CA GLY A 230 21.00 2.79 0.64
C GLY A 230 19.54 3.25 0.69
N LEU A 231 18.58 2.32 0.59
CA LEU A 231 17.14 2.61 0.60
C LEU A 231 16.39 1.69 1.56
N ASP A 232 16.58 1.91 2.86
CA ASP A 232 15.80 1.24 3.90
C ASP A 232 14.38 1.85 3.99
N ILE A 233 13.45 1.20 3.32
CA ILE A 233 12.02 1.53 3.32
C ILE A 233 11.37 1.18 4.68
N ASP A 234 11.89 0.22 5.43
CA ASP A 234 11.32 -0.17 6.72
C ASP A 234 11.68 0.86 7.81
N ALA A 235 12.93 1.33 7.88
CA ALA A 235 13.29 2.47 8.72
C ALA A 235 12.60 3.78 8.29
N THR A 236 12.34 3.97 6.99
CA THR A 236 11.54 5.10 6.48
C THR A 236 10.13 5.08 7.08
N LEU A 237 9.51 3.90 7.19
CA LEU A 237 8.15 3.71 7.73
C LEU A 237 8.13 3.72 9.27
N ASP A 238 9.12 3.12 9.93
CA ASP A 238 9.27 3.14 11.40
C ASP A 238 9.57 4.56 11.94
N GLY A 239 10.24 5.40 11.14
CA GLY A 239 10.54 6.79 11.48
C GLY A 239 9.41 7.79 11.21
N ALA A 240 8.30 7.36 10.60
CA ALA A 240 7.25 8.26 10.12
C ALA A 240 6.32 8.77 11.24
N GLN A 241 6.04 10.07 11.26
CA GLN A 241 5.32 10.75 12.35
C GLN A 241 4.16 11.59 11.81
N ALA A 242 2.92 11.11 12.01
CA ALA A 242 1.72 11.86 11.68
C ALA A 242 1.30 12.82 12.81
N ARG A 243 1.03 14.08 12.48
CA ARG A 243 0.67 15.16 13.42
C ARG A 243 -0.50 15.99 12.87
N LEU A 244 -1.55 16.21 13.66
CA LEU A 244 -2.71 17.01 13.20
C LEU A 244 -2.32 18.48 13.04
N ILE A 245 -2.65 19.10 11.91
CA ILE A 245 -2.53 20.55 11.69
C ILE A 245 -3.87 21.23 12.00
N GLU A 246 -4.96 20.74 11.40
CA GLU A 246 -6.31 21.30 11.53
C GLU A 246 -7.38 20.22 11.30
N GLN A 247 -8.55 20.40 11.89
CA GLN A 247 -9.74 19.58 11.67
C GLN A 247 -10.99 20.48 11.70
N THR A 248 -11.80 20.40 10.65
CA THR A 248 -12.97 21.26 10.44
C THR A 248 -14.17 20.39 10.08
N GLY A 249 -14.91 19.96 11.10
CA GLY A 249 -16.00 18.99 10.95
C GLY A 249 -15.49 17.65 10.44
N ASP A 250 -15.95 17.25 9.25
CA ASP A 250 -15.60 16.00 8.57
C ASP A 250 -14.42 16.14 7.59
N THR A 251 -13.64 17.24 7.63
CA THR A 251 -12.34 17.35 6.93
C THR A 251 -11.19 17.60 7.90
N ALA A 252 -9.99 17.18 7.55
CA ALA A 252 -8.78 17.37 8.34
C ALA A 252 -7.52 17.48 7.47
N LYS A 253 -6.48 18.08 8.04
CA LYS A 253 -5.14 18.13 7.46
C LYS A 253 -4.13 17.63 8.48
N VAL A 254 -3.29 16.69 8.06
CA VAL A 254 -2.27 16.04 8.87
C VAL A 254 -0.91 16.28 8.21
N ARG A 255 0.09 16.69 9.00
CA ARG A 255 1.51 16.63 8.62
C ARG A 255 1.99 15.19 8.80
N LEU A 256 2.79 14.70 7.87
CA LEU A 256 3.53 13.45 7.97
C LEU A 256 5.01 13.75 7.73
N ASP A 257 5.80 13.69 8.81
CA ASP A 257 7.25 13.84 8.78
C ASP A 257 7.91 12.46 8.62
N TYR A 258 8.91 12.31 7.74
CA TYR A 258 9.73 11.10 7.63
C TYR A 258 11.07 11.36 6.92
N THR A 259 11.98 10.38 6.94
CA THR A 259 13.26 10.42 6.21
C THR A 259 13.29 9.33 5.16
N LEU A 260 13.55 9.69 3.89
CA LEU A 260 13.66 8.76 2.76
C LEU A 260 15.06 8.89 2.13
N ALA A 261 15.83 7.80 2.12
CA ALA A 261 17.20 7.76 1.58
C ALA A 261 18.15 8.84 2.15
N GLY A 262 17.93 9.25 3.41
CA GLY A 262 18.69 10.30 4.10
C GLY A 262 18.13 11.72 3.94
N GLU A 263 17.18 11.94 3.03
CA GLU A 263 16.51 13.24 2.84
C GLU A 263 15.26 13.32 3.72
N ALA A 264 15.05 14.45 4.40
CA ALA A 264 13.84 14.68 5.18
C ALA A 264 12.67 15.12 4.29
N VAL A 265 11.47 14.63 4.58
CA VAL A 265 10.22 14.97 3.88
C VAL A 265 9.19 15.48 4.88
N ASP A 266 8.64 16.67 4.61
CA ASP A 266 7.47 17.24 5.30
C ASP A 266 6.30 17.19 4.32
N ALA A 267 5.41 16.21 4.49
CA ALA A 267 4.23 16.05 3.66
C ALA A 267 2.98 16.55 4.39
N GLN A 268 2.15 17.34 3.70
CA GLN A 268 0.77 17.57 4.15
C GLN A 268 -0.15 16.54 3.50
N ILE A 269 -1.11 16.03 4.27
CA ILE A 269 -2.08 15.03 3.85
C ILE A 269 -3.48 15.57 4.16
N LEU A 270 -4.35 15.56 3.15
CA LEU A 270 -5.77 15.91 3.30
C LEU A 270 -6.58 14.66 3.57
N LEU A 271 -7.44 14.72 4.58
CA LEU A 271 -8.35 13.65 4.97
C LEU A 271 -9.79 14.14 5.04
N GLU A 272 -10.70 13.22 4.77
CA GLU A 272 -12.13 13.40 4.94
C GLU A 272 -12.74 12.22 5.69
N ARG A 273 -13.85 12.47 6.38
CA ARG A 273 -14.55 11.48 7.18
C ARG A 273 -15.76 10.95 6.43
N ARG A 274 -15.86 9.63 6.32
CA ARG A 274 -16.99 8.93 5.69
C ARG A 274 -17.44 7.78 6.59
N ASP A 275 -18.75 7.63 6.78
CA ASP A 275 -19.34 6.58 7.62
C ASP A 275 -18.70 6.44 9.02
N GLY A 276 -18.28 7.56 9.59
CA GLY A 276 -17.65 7.66 10.91
C GLY A 276 -16.12 7.55 10.96
N ARG A 277 -15.46 7.00 9.93
CA ARG A 277 -14.01 6.77 9.85
C ARG A 277 -13.31 7.80 8.97
N TRP A 278 -12.01 8.03 9.21
CA TRP A 278 -11.18 8.92 8.40
C TRP A 278 -10.45 8.19 7.27
N TYR A 279 -10.39 8.81 6.10
CA TYR A 279 -9.68 8.32 4.92
C TYR A 279 -8.92 9.46 4.25
N LEU A 280 -7.89 9.13 3.48
CA LEU A 280 -7.09 10.12 2.76
C LEU A 280 -7.83 10.53 1.47
N SER A 281 -8.12 11.83 1.32
CA SER A 281 -8.91 12.37 0.20
C SER A 281 -8.27 12.14 -1.16
N ASN A 282 -6.94 11.93 -1.23
CA ASN A 282 -6.26 11.56 -2.47
C ASN A 282 -6.55 10.10 -2.87
N LEU A 283 -6.50 9.15 -1.94
CA LEU A 283 -6.77 7.74 -2.18
C LEU A 283 -8.23 7.52 -2.61
N LEU A 284 -9.17 8.19 -1.94
CA LEU A 284 -10.59 8.18 -2.32
C LEU A 284 -10.80 8.66 -3.76
N ARG A 285 -10.32 9.86 -4.09
CA ARG A 285 -10.48 10.47 -5.44
C ARG A 285 -9.92 9.57 -6.55
N HIS A 286 -8.77 8.92 -6.31
CA HIS A 286 -8.16 8.01 -7.28
C HIS A 286 -8.89 6.66 -7.37
N ALA A 287 -9.38 6.13 -6.25
CA ALA A 287 -10.17 4.89 -6.21
C ALA A 287 -11.54 5.07 -6.88
N GLU A 288 -12.24 6.17 -6.61
CA GLU A 288 -13.51 6.53 -7.26
C GLU A 288 -13.34 6.64 -8.78
N ALA A 289 -12.34 7.39 -9.25
CA ALA A 289 -12.05 7.55 -10.67
C ALA A 289 -11.75 6.21 -11.37
N GLN A 290 -11.04 5.29 -10.69
CA GLN A 290 -10.71 3.97 -11.24
C GLN A 290 -11.87 2.97 -11.13
N ALA A 291 -12.74 3.08 -10.11
CA ALA A 291 -13.93 2.24 -9.97
C ALA A 291 -14.96 2.50 -11.08
N VAL A 292 -15.04 3.74 -11.60
CA VAL A 292 -15.94 4.11 -12.72
C VAL A 292 -15.27 4.10 -14.10
N ALA A 293 -13.95 3.92 -14.18
CA ALA A 293 -13.22 3.94 -15.46
C ALA A 293 -13.72 2.83 -16.41
N PRO A 294 -13.94 3.13 -17.71
CA PRO A 294 -14.35 2.11 -18.68
C PRO A 294 -13.26 1.06 -18.89
N SER A 295 -13.64 -0.19 -19.19
CA SER A 295 -12.67 -1.25 -19.44
C SER A 295 -11.82 -0.94 -20.68
N PRO A 296 -10.49 -1.16 -20.65
CA PRO A 296 -9.64 -1.02 -21.84
C PRO A 296 -10.09 -1.87 -23.04
N ALA A 297 -10.81 -2.97 -22.78
CA ALA A 297 -11.39 -3.83 -23.82
C ALA A 297 -12.65 -3.23 -24.50
N ALA A 298 -13.18 -2.12 -24.00
CA ALA A 298 -14.38 -1.46 -24.55
C ALA A 298 -14.06 -0.33 -25.55
N THR A 299 -12.79 0.04 -25.72
CA THR A 299 -12.37 1.03 -26.74
C THR A 299 -12.35 0.36 -28.12
N PRO A 300 -13.19 0.78 -29.08
CA PRO A 300 -13.10 0.26 -30.45
C PRO A 300 -11.78 0.71 -31.07
N ALA A 301 -10.93 -0.23 -31.50
CA ALA A 301 -9.66 0.10 -32.14
C ALA A 301 -9.91 0.91 -33.42
N GLY A 302 -9.49 2.18 -33.43
CA GLY A 302 -9.77 3.14 -34.49
C GLY A 302 -9.22 2.68 -35.85
N ARG A 303 -10.11 2.23 -36.74
CA ARG A 303 -9.77 1.64 -38.04
C ARG A 303 -9.50 2.70 -39.12
N GLU A 304 -8.87 3.81 -38.75
CA GLU A 304 -8.86 5.05 -39.53
C GLU A 304 -7.54 5.86 -39.36
N ALA A 305 -6.39 5.18 -39.51
CA ALA A 305 -5.07 5.82 -39.39
C ALA A 305 -4.01 5.32 -40.41
N LEU A 306 -4.41 4.59 -41.45
CA LEU A 306 -3.50 4.03 -42.48
C LEU A 306 -3.96 4.31 -43.91
N SER A 307 -4.27 5.57 -44.20
CA SER A 307 -4.77 6.01 -45.51
C SER A 307 -4.36 7.44 -45.89
N LYS A 308 -3.09 7.81 -45.63
CA LYS A 308 -2.49 9.01 -46.22
C LYS A 308 -0.99 8.79 -46.54
N PRO A 309 -0.57 8.78 -47.82
CA PRO A 309 0.84 8.71 -48.18
C PRO A 309 1.54 10.05 -47.92
N LEU A 310 2.86 10.00 -47.70
CA LEU A 310 3.68 11.23 -47.65
C LEU A 310 3.83 11.81 -49.06
N PRO A 311 3.85 13.15 -49.22
CA PRO A 311 4.38 13.79 -50.42
C PRO A 311 5.91 13.63 -50.49
N HIS A 312 6.46 13.81 -51.70
CA HIS A 312 7.89 13.82 -51.99
C HIS A 312 8.56 15.14 -51.56
#